data_AF-A0A0D0DW76-F1
#
_entry.id   AF-A0A0D0DW76-F1
#
_cell.length_a   1.000
_cell.length_b   1.000
_cell.length_c   1.000
_cell.angle_alpha   90.00
_cell.angle_beta   90.00
_cell.angle_gamma   90.00
#
_symmetry.space_group_name_H-M   'P 1'
#
loop_
_entity.id
_entity.type
_entity.pdbx_description
1 polymer ?
#
loop_
_entity_poly.entity_id
_entity_poly.type
_entity_poly.pdbx_seq_one_letter_code
_entity_poly.pdbx_strand_id
1 'polypeptide(L)'
;MAKALQAMLERFGLKHRVLTVNADNASANNTQTKMLAHLNNSFQSVNHARCYNHTLQLSAKALLKPFSTSTAGSDPDSEGKVTDDAELLLILDDDLDLGADSVSKVDDVDDSIDELQELNNLDRQRILNEMVAVKTTIAKVSTFFFHHH
;
A
#
# COMPACT_ATOMS: atom_id res chain seq x y z
N MET A 1 -2.59 -13.18 -16.11
CA MET A 1 -1.13 -13.02 -16.20
C MET A 1 -0.31 -14.32 -16.10
N ALA A 2 -0.56 -15.25 -15.16
CA ALA A 2 0.30 -16.43 -14.97
C ALA A 2 0.55 -17.29 -16.23
N LYS A 3 -0.49 -17.55 -17.05
CA LYS A 3 -0.35 -18.27 -18.33
C LYS A 3 0.54 -17.55 -19.34
N ALA A 4 0.48 -16.21 -19.38
CA ALA A 4 1.33 -15.41 -20.27
C ALA A 4 2.80 -15.47 -19.84
N LEU A 5 3.06 -15.41 -18.52
CA LEU A 5 4.39 -15.60 -17.97
C LEU A 5 4.92 -17.02 -18.27
N GLN A 6 4.11 -18.06 -18.11
CA GLN A 6 4.47 -19.44 -18.49
C GLN A 6 4.85 -19.55 -19.98
N ALA A 7 4.03 -18.99 -20.87
CA ALA A 7 4.32 -19.01 -22.30
C ALA A 7 5.63 -18.28 -22.64
N MET A 8 5.93 -17.18 -21.94
CA MET A 8 7.21 -16.48 -22.04
C MET A 8 8.37 -17.38 -21.58
N LEU A 9 8.26 -18.02 -20.43
CA LEU A 9 9.29 -18.93 -19.91
C LEU A 9 9.57 -20.11 -20.85
N GLU A 10 8.54 -20.67 -21.48
CA GLU A 10 8.68 -21.72 -22.48
C GLU A 10 9.40 -21.21 -23.73
N ARG A 11 8.97 -20.06 -24.25
CA ARG A 11 9.56 -19.42 -25.44
C ARG A 11 11.05 -19.16 -25.29
N PHE A 12 11.51 -18.79 -24.09
CA PHE A 12 12.91 -18.50 -23.81
C PHE A 12 13.70 -19.70 -23.23
N GLY A 13 13.08 -20.88 -23.09
CA GLY A 13 13.74 -22.06 -22.52
C GLY A 13 14.10 -21.93 -21.03
N LEU A 14 13.41 -21.03 -20.32
CA LEU A 14 13.66 -20.69 -18.91
C LEU A 14 12.70 -21.40 -17.93
N LYS A 15 11.75 -22.20 -18.43
CA LYS A 15 10.72 -22.86 -17.61
C LYS A 15 11.24 -23.60 -16.38
N HIS A 16 12.46 -24.16 -16.42
CA HIS A 16 13.05 -24.89 -15.28
C HIS A 16 14.24 -24.15 -14.63
N ARG A 17 14.33 -22.84 -14.86
CA ARG A 17 15.42 -21.98 -14.37
C ARG A 17 14.92 -20.80 -13.54
N VAL A 18 13.61 -20.72 -13.29
CA VAL A 18 13.04 -19.69 -12.43
C VAL A 18 13.26 -20.09 -10.98
N LEU A 19 14.10 -19.31 -10.29
CA LEU A 19 14.41 -19.49 -8.88
C LEU A 19 13.46 -18.71 -7.99
N THR A 20 13.13 -17.47 -8.37
CA THR A 20 12.33 -16.53 -7.57
C THR A 20 11.59 -15.57 -8.51
N VAL A 21 10.41 -15.12 -8.10
CA VAL A 21 9.68 -14.03 -8.75
C VAL A 21 9.51 -12.92 -7.73
N ASN A 22 9.83 -11.69 -8.13
CA ASN A 22 9.55 -10.49 -7.34
C ASN A 22 8.33 -9.78 -7.95
N ALA A 23 7.31 -9.54 -7.14
CA ALA A 23 6.12 -8.79 -7.52
C ALA A 23 5.64 -7.93 -6.33
N ASP A 24 4.83 -6.91 -6.59
CA ASP A 24 4.20 -6.11 -5.53
C ASP A 24 3.24 -6.95 -4.66
N ASN A 25 2.69 -6.35 -3.60
CA ASN A 25 1.88 -7.07 -2.63
C ASN A 25 0.39 -7.13 -3.00
N ALA A 26 0.02 -6.69 -4.21
CA ALA A 26 -1.37 -6.69 -4.65
C ALA A 26 -1.97 -8.12 -4.70
N SER A 27 -3.25 -8.22 -4.36
CA SER A 27 -4.00 -9.48 -4.38
C SER A 27 -4.02 -10.16 -5.75
N ALA A 28 -3.99 -9.40 -6.84
CA ALA A 28 -3.84 -9.91 -8.20
C ALA A 28 -2.52 -10.68 -8.38
N ASN A 29 -1.41 -10.16 -7.83
CA ASN A 29 -0.09 -10.79 -7.88
C ASN A 29 0.00 -12.02 -6.98
N ASN A 30 -0.73 -12.05 -5.87
CA ASN A 30 -0.93 -13.27 -5.07
C ASN A 30 -1.58 -14.37 -5.90
N THR A 31 -2.66 -14.04 -6.61
CA THR A 31 -3.41 -14.97 -7.45
C THR A 31 -2.55 -15.47 -8.62
N GLN A 32 -1.82 -14.57 -9.28
CA GLN A 32 -0.88 -14.92 -10.34
C GLN A 32 0.19 -15.90 -9.86
N THR A 33 0.80 -15.62 -8.70
CA THR A 33 1.86 -16.45 -8.12
C THR A 33 1.36 -17.85 -7.78
N LYS A 34 0.18 -17.96 -7.14
CA LYS A 34 -0.46 -19.25 -6.85
C LYS A 34 -0.72 -20.04 -8.14
N MET A 35 -1.26 -19.37 -9.16
CA MET A 35 -1.51 -20.02 -10.44
C MET A 35 -0.21 -20.45 -11.15
N LEU A 36 0.85 -19.62 -11.11
CA LEU A 36 2.13 -19.92 -11.73
C LEU A 36 2.78 -21.18 -11.16
N ALA A 37 2.67 -21.39 -9.85
CA ALA A 37 3.18 -22.58 -9.16
C ALA A 37 2.47 -23.89 -9.55
N HIS A 38 1.29 -23.81 -10.18
CA HIS A 38 0.55 -24.97 -10.70
C HIS A 38 0.81 -25.24 -12.19
N LEU A 39 1.60 -24.41 -12.87
CA LEU A 39 1.95 -24.60 -14.28
C LEU A 39 3.24 -25.42 -14.44
N ASN A 40 3.52 -25.85 -15.67
CA ASN A 40 4.68 -26.70 -15.97
C ASN A 40 6.00 -25.90 -16.00
N ASN A 41 6.45 -25.46 -14.83
CA ASN A 41 7.71 -24.75 -14.62
C ASN A 41 8.36 -25.17 -13.28
N SER A 42 9.53 -24.62 -12.95
CA SER A 42 10.23 -24.86 -11.68
C SER A 42 9.81 -23.95 -10.52
N PHE A 43 8.91 -23.00 -10.77
CA PHE A 43 8.49 -22.02 -9.77
C PHE A 43 7.63 -22.69 -8.69
N GLN A 44 7.86 -22.32 -7.45
CA GLN A 44 7.05 -22.70 -6.30
C GLN A 44 6.52 -21.43 -5.63
N SER A 45 5.32 -21.47 -5.04
CA SER A 45 4.72 -20.30 -4.39
C SER A 45 5.59 -19.71 -3.27
N VAL A 46 6.37 -20.55 -2.59
CA VAL A 46 7.34 -20.14 -1.55
C VAL A 46 8.51 -19.31 -2.11
N ASN A 47 8.73 -19.36 -3.42
CA ASN A 47 9.77 -18.60 -4.12
C ASN A 47 9.26 -17.22 -4.58
N HIS A 48 8.14 -16.75 -4.04
CA HIS A 48 7.65 -15.40 -4.24
C HIS A 48 8.33 -14.45 -3.25
N ALA A 49 9.13 -13.53 -3.78
CA ALA A 49 9.65 -12.41 -3.02
C ALA A 49 8.68 -11.23 -3.17
N ARG A 50 8.33 -10.59 -2.05
CA ARG A 50 7.57 -9.34 -2.05
C ARG A 50 8.45 -8.18 -2.51
N CYS A 51 7.86 -7.20 -3.18
CA CYS A 51 8.55 -5.98 -3.52
C CYS A 51 8.94 -5.22 -2.24
N TYR A 52 10.25 -5.02 -2.05
CA TYR A 52 10.78 -4.29 -0.90
C TYR A 52 10.25 -2.86 -0.82
N ASN A 53 10.24 -2.15 -1.96
CA ASN A 53 9.78 -0.76 -2.01
C ASN A 53 8.30 -0.66 -1.58
N HIS A 54 7.47 -1.55 -2.13
CA HIS A 54 6.07 -1.58 -1.78
C HIS A 54 5.89 -1.95 -0.29
N THR A 55 6.65 -2.91 0.24
CA THR A 55 6.63 -3.25 1.67
C THR A 55 7.02 -2.07 2.57
N LEU A 56 8.04 -1.29 2.18
CA LEU A 56 8.42 -0.07 2.90
C LEU A 56 7.32 0.99 2.86
N GLN A 57 6.73 1.22 1.68
CA GLN A 57 5.64 2.18 1.50
C GLN A 57 4.45 1.82 2.39
N LEU A 58 4.07 0.54 2.42
CA LEU A 58 2.99 0.03 3.28
C LEU A 58 3.34 0.17 4.76
N SER A 59 4.58 -0.13 5.15
CA SER A 59 5.04 0.07 6.53
C SER A 59 4.94 1.54 6.93
N ALA A 60 5.34 2.45 6.04
CA ALA A 60 5.24 3.89 6.29
C ALA A 60 3.76 4.35 6.36
N LYS A 61 2.88 3.84 5.47
CA LYS A 61 1.44 4.08 5.53
C LYS A 61 0.86 3.67 6.87
N ALA A 62 1.12 2.44 7.30
CA ALA A 62 0.60 1.90 8.56
C ALA A 62 1.09 2.72 9.77
N LEU A 63 2.37 3.10 9.80
CA LEU A 63 2.95 3.90 10.89
C LEU A 63 2.43 5.34 10.93
N LEU A 64 2.17 5.95 9.78
CA LEU A 64 1.72 7.34 9.70
C LEU A 64 0.20 7.50 9.81
N LYS A 65 -0.58 6.49 9.40
CA LYS A 65 -2.05 6.46 9.47
C LYS A 65 -2.65 6.92 10.80
N PRO A 66 -2.16 6.49 11.98
CA PRO A 66 -2.64 7.03 13.25
C PRO A 66 -2.52 8.54 13.34
N PHE A 67 -1.51 9.17 12.74
CA PHE A 67 -1.21 10.59 12.82
C PHE A 67 -1.76 11.40 11.65
N SER A 68 -2.14 10.75 10.55
CA SER A 68 -2.85 11.38 9.44
C SER A 68 -4.09 12.07 9.98
N THR A 69 -4.09 13.40 9.90
CA THR A 69 -5.20 14.22 10.32
C THR A 69 -6.29 14.09 9.26
N SER A 70 -7.09 13.02 9.30
CA SER A 70 -8.43 13.14 8.76
C SER A 70 -9.04 14.33 9.51
N THR A 71 -9.26 15.43 8.82
CA THR A 71 -9.96 16.63 9.30
C THR A 71 -11.44 16.29 9.52
N ALA A 72 -11.71 15.25 10.30
CA ALA A 72 -13.04 14.87 10.72
C ALA A 72 -13.43 15.78 11.90
N GLY A 73 -13.94 16.96 11.57
CA GLY A 73 -14.66 17.80 12.51
C GLY A 73 -14.73 19.27 12.14
N SER A 74 -15.65 19.64 11.22
CA SER A 74 -16.70 20.66 11.43
C SER A 74 -17.34 21.07 10.10
N ASP A 75 -18.20 20.23 9.51
CA ASP A 75 -19.36 20.69 8.72
C ASP A 75 -20.27 19.48 8.37
N PRO A 76 -21.57 19.49 8.72
CA PRO A 76 -22.48 18.37 8.48
C PRO A 76 -23.04 18.28 7.04
N ASP A 77 -22.49 19.01 6.07
CA ASP A 77 -23.09 19.09 4.71
C ASP A 77 -22.08 18.95 3.56
N SER A 78 -20.96 18.26 3.77
CA SER A 78 -20.02 17.96 2.69
C SER A 78 -19.89 16.46 2.50
N GLU A 79 -20.50 15.94 1.43
CA GLU A 79 -20.11 14.67 0.80
C GLU A 79 -18.71 14.84 0.19
N GLY A 80 -17.72 15.02 1.06
CA GLY A 80 -16.31 15.22 0.73
C GLY A 80 -15.62 13.88 0.73
N LYS A 81 -15.32 13.38 -0.47
CA LYS A 81 -14.39 12.29 -0.78
C LYS A 81 -13.25 12.25 0.23
N VAL A 82 -13.10 11.13 0.96
CA VAL A 82 -11.95 10.86 1.83
C VAL A 82 -10.71 10.88 0.94
N THR A 83 -10.06 12.04 0.82
CA THR A 83 -8.71 12.09 0.29
C THR A 83 -7.83 11.57 1.40
N ASP A 84 -7.18 10.44 1.11
CA ASP A 84 -6.23 9.83 2.01
C ASP A 84 -5.02 10.78 2.10
N ASP A 85 -5.07 11.77 2.99
CA ASP A 85 -3.99 12.75 3.18
C ASP A 85 -2.66 12.09 3.62
N ALA A 86 -2.69 10.79 3.96
CA ALA A 86 -1.50 9.97 4.09
C ALA A 86 -0.70 9.85 2.77
N GLU A 87 -1.39 9.96 1.63
CA GLU A 87 -0.79 9.95 0.28
C GLU A 87 0.09 11.20 0.06
N LEU A 88 -0.25 12.34 0.70
CA LEU A 88 0.52 13.60 0.59
C LEU A 88 1.81 13.59 1.43
N LEU A 89 1.80 12.90 2.59
CA LEU A 89 2.98 12.78 3.47
C LEU A 89 3.96 11.69 3.01
N LEU A 90 3.55 10.81 2.11
CA LEU A 90 4.35 9.72 1.57
C LEU A 90 4.95 10.01 0.19
N ILE A 91 4.84 11.25 -0.28
CA ILE A 91 5.61 11.77 -1.41
C ILE A 91 7.06 12.02 -0.93
N LEU A 92 7.72 10.97 -0.48
CA LEU A 92 9.16 10.94 -0.29
C LEU A 92 9.69 9.97 -1.34
N ASP A 93 10.07 10.56 -2.48
CA ASP A 93 10.77 9.94 -3.61
C ASP A 93 9.98 8.88 -4.41
N ASP A 94 8.95 9.33 -5.13
CA ASP A 94 8.62 8.74 -6.43
C ASP A 94 9.37 9.54 -7.49
N ASP A 95 10.39 8.94 -8.09
CA ASP A 95 10.89 9.40 -9.39
C ASP A 95 9.68 9.68 -10.29
N LEU A 96 9.60 10.92 -10.76
CA LEU A 96 8.55 11.45 -11.64
C LEU A 96 8.29 10.52 -12.84
N ASP A 97 7.33 9.60 -12.72
CA ASP A 97 6.58 9.08 -13.85
C ASP A 97 5.13 9.56 -13.73
N LEU A 98 4.91 10.80 -14.20
CA LEU A 98 3.59 11.36 -14.46
C LEU A 98 2.97 10.69 -15.70
N GLY A 99 2.80 9.37 -15.63
CA GLY A 99 1.97 8.60 -16.53
C GLY A 99 0.53 8.64 -16.02
N ALA A 100 -0.18 9.73 -16.29
CA ALA A 100 -1.61 9.82 -16.07
C ALA A 100 -2.33 8.79 -16.95
N ASP A 101 -2.57 7.60 -16.42
CA ASP A 101 -3.56 6.70 -16.97
C ASP A 101 -4.55 6.28 -15.88
N SER A 102 -5.81 6.62 -16.15
CA SER A 102 -6.96 6.38 -15.29
C SER A 102 -7.27 4.87 -15.27
N VAL A 103 -6.46 4.10 -14.56
CA VAL A 103 -6.75 2.68 -14.32
C VAL A 103 -7.66 2.57 -13.11
N SER A 104 -8.82 1.98 -13.31
CA SER A 104 -9.86 1.71 -12.31
C SER A 104 -9.27 1.10 -11.03
N LYS A 105 -9.38 1.82 -9.91
CA LYS A 105 -8.87 1.50 -8.55
C LYS A 105 -9.51 0.27 -7.86
N VAL A 106 -9.98 -0.73 -8.61
CA VAL A 106 -10.73 -1.87 -8.04
C VAL A 106 -9.86 -3.11 -7.81
N ASP A 107 -8.67 -3.20 -8.42
CA ASP A 107 -7.80 -4.39 -8.37
C ASP A 107 -6.56 -4.24 -7.47
N ASP A 108 -6.35 -3.05 -6.88
CA ASP A 108 -5.21 -2.73 -6.00
C ASP A 108 -5.61 -2.81 -4.52
N VAL A 109 -6.36 -3.85 -4.17
CA VAL A 109 -6.52 -4.19 -2.74
C VAL A 109 -5.25 -4.91 -2.34
N ASP A 110 -4.33 -4.14 -1.79
CA ASP A 110 -3.15 -4.65 -1.11
C ASP A 110 -3.56 -5.42 0.16
N ASP A 111 -2.80 -6.47 0.47
CA ASP A 111 -3.01 -7.37 1.60
C ASP A 111 -2.42 -6.78 2.91
N SER A 112 -2.22 -5.46 2.97
CA SER A 112 -1.75 -4.77 4.17
C SER A 112 -2.83 -4.77 5.24
N ILE A 113 -2.46 -5.34 6.38
CA ILE A 113 -3.26 -5.33 7.60
C ILE A 113 -2.98 -4.01 8.31
N ASP A 114 -4.02 -3.22 8.61
CA ASP A 114 -3.91 -2.08 9.50
C ASP A 114 -3.92 -2.57 10.95
N GLU A 115 -2.75 -2.65 11.58
CA GLU A 115 -2.61 -3.21 12.92
C GLU A 115 -3.44 -2.43 13.97
N LEU A 116 -3.71 -1.14 13.76
CA LEU A 116 -4.60 -0.38 14.65
C LEU A 116 -6.06 -0.79 14.52
N GLN A 117 -6.49 -1.27 13.36
CA GLN A 117 -7.85 -1.79 13.15
C GLN A 117 -8.01 -3.21 13.69
N GLU A 118 -6.92 -4.00 13.73
CA GLU A 118 -6.89 -5.32 14.34
C GLU A 118 -6.90 -5.29 15.87
N LEU A 119 -6.51 -4.17 16.48
CA LEU A 119 -6.60 -4.01 17.93
C LEU A 119 -8.04 -4.05 18.41
N ASN A 120 -8.23 -4.61 19.61
CA ASN A 120 -9.52 -4.49 20.29
C ASN A 120 -9.86 -3.01 20.54
N ASN A 121 -11.16 -2.72 20.68
CA ASN A 121 -11.65 -1.35 20.82
C ASN A 121 -11.02 -0.58 21.99
N LEU A 122 -10.69 -1.26 23.09
CA LEU A 122 -10.10 -0.62 24.28
C LEU A 122 -8.65 -0.18 24.03
N ASP A 123 -7.82 -1.08 23.50
CA ASP A 123 -6.42 -0.80 23.19
C ASP A 123 -6.31 0.23 22.06
N ARG A 124 -7.17 0.11 21.04
CA ARG A 124 -7.27 1.09 19.96
C ARG A 124 -7.60 2.48 20.50
N GLN A 125 -8.61 2.59 21.37
CA GLN A 125 -8.99 3.88 21.94
C GLN A 125 -7.90 4.46 22.85
N ARG A 126 -7.21 3.61 23.63
CA ARG A 126 -6.08 4.04 24.47
C ARG A 126 -4.98 4.68 23.62
N ILE A 127 -4.55 4.00 22.56
CA ILE A 127 -3.50 4.48 21.66
C ILE A 127 -3.93 5.77 20.96
N LEU A 128 -5.17 5.84 20.47
CA LEU A 128 -5.69 7.06 19.82
C LEU A 128 -5.72 8.25 20.78
N ASN A 129 -6.07 8.03 22.07
CA ASN A 129 -6.06 9.06 23.09
C ASN A 129 -4.64 9.55 23.40
N GLU A 130 -3.67 8.65 23.51
CA GLU A 130 -2.25 8.99 23.72
C GLU A 130 -1.68 9.82 22.55
N MET A 131 -2.17 9.58 21.33
CA MET A 131 -1.70 10.28 20.12
C MET A 131 -2.30 11.69 19.92
N VAL A 132 -3.30 12.11 20.71
CA VAL A 132 -3.99 13.41 20.53
C VAL A 132 -3.04 14.61 20.61
N ALA A 133 -2.09 14.59 21.54
CA ALA A 133 -1.12 15.67 21.71
C ALA A 133 -0.21 15.79 20.47
N VAL A 134 0.22 14.65 19.92
CA VAL A 134 1.06 14.59 18.72
C VAL A 134 0.29 15.08 17.50
N LYS A 135 -0.95 14.58 17.29
CA LYS A 135 -1.83 15.05 16.21
C LYS A 135 -2.04 16.55 16.23
N THR A 136 -2.34 17.09 17.41
CA THR A 136 -2.57 18.53 17.60
C THR A 136 -1.32 19.34 17.27
N THR A 137 -0.14 18.83 17.64
CA THR A 137 1.14 19.48 17.33
C THR A 137 1.44 19.45 15.84
N ILE A 138 1.26 18.29 15.18
CA ILE A 138 1.42 18.15 13.73
C ILE A 138 0.49 19.10 12.98
N ALA A 139 -0.80 19.15 13.36
CA ALA A 139 -1.78 20.06 12.75
C ALA A 139 -1.41 21.54 12.90
N LYS A 140 -0.88 21.93 14.07
CA LYS A 140 -0.39 23.30 14.28
C LYS A 140 0.82 23.60 13.40
N VAL A 141 1.81 22.72 13.39
CA VAL A 141 3.03 22.94 12.59
C VAL A 141 2.71 23.00 11.09
N SER A 142 1.85 22.10 10.59
CA SER A 142 1.45 22.11 9.18
C SER A 142 0.75 23.42 8.79
N THR A 143 -0.22 23.87 9.59
CA THR A 143 -0.92 25.15 9.33
C THR A 143 0.01 26.36 9.35
N PHE A 144 1.00 26.40 10.25
CA PHE A 144 2.00 27.48 10.28
C PHE A 144 2.91 27.51 9.04
N PHE A 145 3.33 26.35 8.53
CA PHE A 145 4.23 26.28 7.36
C PHE A 145 3.54 26.59 6.03
N PHE A 146 2.24 26.30 5.89
CA PHE A 146 1.50 26.50 4.64
C PHE A 146 0.75 27.85 4.52
N HIS A 147 0.72 28.69 5.56
CA HIS A 147 0.09 30.04 5.52
C HIS A 147 1.06 31.20 5.21
N HIS A 148 2.34 30.91 4.93
CA HIS A 148 3.38 31.93 4.74
C HIS A 148 3.94 32.04 3.32
N HIS A 149 3.21 31.53 2.33
CA HIS A 149 3.49 31.69 0.90
C HIS A 149 2.30 32.30 0.17
#